data_AF-A0AAV9VZD3-F1
#
_entry.id   AF-A0AAV9VZD3-F1
#
_cell.length_a   1.000
_cell.length_b   1.000
_cell.length_c   1.000
_cell.angle_alpha   90.00
_cell.angle_beta   90.00
_cell.angle_gamma   90.00
#
_symmetry.space_group_name_H-M   'P 1'
#
loop_
_entity.id
_entity.type
_entity.pdbx_description
1 polymer ?
#
loop_
_entity_poly.entity_id
_entity_poly.type
_entity_poly.pdbx_seq_one_letter_code
_entity_poly.pdbx_strand_id
1 'polypeptide(L)'
;MFLADAVKRHYLIKLEIPIRDQSYAWFLQWIHQHQRNLAQANRGGIAQAEAPHVSPFKSPIKYLFTRYTPRTHYLSVATTLSQHENGSISTSFALLPGIGNHIFRYKNAFIRMERTRELKNLDPQGIPWETISLTTLYAHRNIFTELLSAAQAQALKSQEGKTTIYTSWSTEWRAFGQPRTKRPLSSVVLDQGIKEKIVQDIDDFLDSGKWYQDRGIPYRRGYLLHGPPGSGKSSFIKALAGDLNYDICLVNLSERGLTDDRLNHLLSNMPTRSIALLEDVDAAFNNRKQKNEEGYSGANVTFSGLLNALDGVASSEERILFLTTNFKDKLDEALVRPGRVDMAVEIGLATEWQVERMFQRFYGDDEAEVEPERKERVKELCNEFIDILRASGAFSGEGKSGISTAELQGLFVYHKHSPEDVVATARAMVQAKQGT
;
A
#
# COMPACT_ATOMS: atom_id res chain seq x y z
N MET A 1 50.37 27.75 -0.80
CA MET A 1 49.52 26.55 -0.85
C MET A 1 48.51 26.51 0.31
N PHE A 2 48.95 26.71 1.57
CA PHE A 2 48.07 26.72 2.75
C PHE A 2 46.94 27.77 2.77
N LEU A 3 47.19 29.00 2.30
CA LEU A 3 46.17 30.06 2.28
C LEU A 3 45.02 29.75 1.30
N ALA A 4 45.35 29.18 0.13
CA ALA A 4 44.37 28.82 -0.89
C ALA A 4 43.45 27.67 -0.44
N ASP A 5 43.99 26.69 0.30
CA ASP A 5 43.19 25.60 0.86
C ASP A 5 42.37 26.04 2.07
N ALA A 6 42.87 26.96 2.90
CA ALA A 6 42.11 27.55 3.99
C ALA A 6 40.92 28.37 3.46
N VAL A 7 41.14 29.21 2.44
CA VAL A 7 40.08 29.96 1.75
C VAL A 7 39.06 29.02 1.10
N LYS A 8 39.50 27.98 0.40
CA LYS A 8 38.58 26.96 -0.16
C LYS A 8 37.71 26.30 0.90
N ARG A 9 38.26 25.99 2.08
CA ARG A 9 37.50 25.40 3.20
C ARG A 9 36.51 26.38 3.84
N HIS A 10 36.75 27.69 3.76
CA HIS A 10 35.80 28.71 4.24
C HIS A 10 34.64 28.97 3.29
N TYR A 11 34.83 28.81 1.98
CA TYR A 11 33.80 29.08 0.96
C TYR A 11 33.08 27.84 0.45
N LEU A 12 33.59 26.64 0.73
CA LEU A 12 32.97 25.37 0.33
C LEU A 12 32.42 24.65 1.56
N ILE A 13 31.26 24.04 1.38
CA ILE A 13 30.66 23.13 2.36
C ILE A 13 30.67 21.72 1.79
N LYS A 14 30.94 20.74 2.65
CA LYS A 14 30.97 19.32 2.31
C LYS A 14 29.91 18.58 3.15
N LEU A 15 29.13 17.73 2.50
CA LEU A 15 28.21 16.78 3.11
C LEU A 15 28.70 15.36 2.78
N GLU A 16 28.73 14.48 3.78
CA GLU A 16 29.13 13.09 3.61
C GLU A 16 27.93 12.17 3.88
N ILE A 17 27.71 11.21 2.97
CA ILE A 17 26.66 10.20 3.05
C ILE A 17 27.35 8.83 3.05
N PRO A 18 27.46 8.15 4.19
CA PRO A 18 28.10 6.84 4.27
C PRO A 18 27.15 5.75 3.74
N ILE A 19 27.71 4.63 3.24
CA ILE A 19 26.93 3.49 2.71
C ILE A 19 25.91 2.89 3.70
N ARG A 20 26.15 3.05 5.02
CA ARG A 20 25.25 2.56 6.07
C ARG A 20 24.00 3.41 6.27
N ASP A 21 24.00 4.64 5.78
CA ASP A 21 22.85 5.52 5.88
C ASP A 21 21.83 5.19 4.77
N GLN A 22 20.54 5.14 5.11
CA GLN A 22 19.47 4.83 4.13
C GLN A 22 19.46 5.84 2.98
N SER A 23 19.84 7.09 3.23
CA SER A 23 19.91 8.15 2.23
C SER A 23 20.94 7.87 1.13
N TYR A 24 21.93 6.99 1.35
CA TYR A 24 22.91 6.60 0.32
C TYR A 24 22.23 5.99 -0.91
N ALA A 25 21.36 5.00 -0.67
CA ALA A 25 20.63 4.31 -1.73
C ALA A 25 19.63 5.25 -2.42
N TRP A 26 18.89 6.04 -1.63
CA TRP A 26 17.93 7.01 -2.16
C TRP A 26 18.60 8.04 -3.07
N PHE A 27 19.75 8.59 -2.62
CA PHE A 27 20.50 9.56 -3.39
C PHE A 27 21.04 8.98 -4.71
N LEU A 28 21.58 7.76 -4.71
CA LEU A 28 22.09 7.11 -5.93
C LEU A 28 20.99 6.85 -6.97
N GLN A 29 19.80 6.43 -6.53
CA GLN A 29 18.65 6.26 -7.41
C GLN A 29 18.16 7.61 -7.94
N TRP A 30 18.11 8.62 -7.08
CA TRP A 30 17.70 9.96 -7.44
C TRP A 30 18.63 10.59 -8.50
N ILE A 31 19.95 10.54 -8.30
CA ILE A 31 20.91 11.13 -9.25
C ILE A 31 20.88 10.42 -10.61
N HIS A 32 20.67 9.10 -10.63
CA HIS A 32 20.48 8.34 -11.87
C HIS A 32 19.28 8.88 -12.68
N GLN A 33 18.14 9.05 -12.02
CA GLN A 33 16.93 9.56 -12.67
C GLN A 33 17.08 11.03 -13.08
N HIS A 34 17.66 11.87 -12.22
CA HIS A 34 17.91 13.29 -12.49
C HIS A 34 18.76 13.49 -13.74
N GLN A 35 19.82 12.70 -13.90
CA GLN A 35 20.68 12.75 -15.08
C GLN A 35 19.99 12.25 -16.35
N ARG A 36 19.14 11.21 -16.26
CA ARG A 36 18.32 10.76 -17.40
C ARG A 36 17.34 11.83 -17.85
N ASN A 37 16.64 12.46 -16.91
CA ASN A 37 15.69 13.53 -17.20
C ASN A 37 16.38 14.73 -17.86
N LEU A 38 17.56 15.14 -17.36
CA LEU A 38 18.37 16.19 -17.98
C LEU A 38 18.85 15.81 -19.39
N ALA A 39 19.26 14.57 -19.61
CA ALA A 39 19.67 14.09 -20.92
C ALA A 39 18.51 14.06 -21.93
N GLN A 40 17.30 13.70 -21.49
CA GLN A 40 16.09 13.71 -22.31
C GLN A 40 15.63 15.13 -22.64
N ALA A 41 15.62 16.05 -21.66
CA ALA A 41 15.30 17.46 -21.86
C ALA A 41 16.23 18.13 -22.89
N ASN A 42 17.53 17.81 -22.84
CA ASN A 42 18.50 18.30 -23.82
C ASN A 42 18.36 17.68 -25.21
N ARG A 43 17.80 16.47 -25.35
CA ARG A 43 17.49 15.86 -26.66
C ARG A 43 16.21 16.45 -27.27
N GLY A 44 15.18 16.72 -26.47
CA GLY A 44 13.94 17.34 -26.93
C GLY A 44 14.12 18.76 -27.49
N GLY A 45 15.07 19.53 -26.94
CA GLY A 45 15.40 20.87 -27.44
C GLY A 45 16.12 20.91 -28.80
N ILE A 46 16.61 19.77 -29.31
CA ILE A 46 17.29 19.68 -30.62
C ILE A 46 16.32 19.25 -31.72
N ALA A 47 15.22 18.56 -31.39
CA ALA A 47 14.26 18.03 -32.37
C ALA A 47 13.19 19.04 -32.84
N GLN A 48 13.10 20.24 -32.25
CA GLN A 48 12.16 21.30 -32.63
C GLN A 48 12.82 22.56 -33.22
N ALA A 49 14.06 22.44 -33.71
CA ALA A 49 14.73 23.54 -34.41
C ALA A 49 14.60 23.37 -35.94
N GLU A 50 13.39 23.53 -36.47
CA GLU A 50 13.25 24.04 -37.84
C GLU A 50 13.78 25.47 -37.84
N ALA A 51 14.64 25.79 -38.80
CA ALA A 51 15.31 27.08 -38.89
C ALA A 51 14.30 28.23 -39.03
N PRO A 52 14.51 29.34 -38.31
CA PRO A 52 14.63 30.59 -39.05
C PRO A 52 15.74 31.51 -38.55
N HIS A 53 16.33 32.19 -39.53
CA HIS A 53 16.92 33.52 -39.51
C HIS A 53 17.76 33.97 -38.29
N VAL A 54 19.04 34.15 -38.61
CA VAL A 54 20.11 34.81 -37.86
C VAL A 54 19.66 36.10 -37.16
N SER A 55 19.83 36.16 -35.84
CA SER A 55 20.12 37.40 -35.10
C SER A 55 21.39 37.18 -34.26
N PRO A 56 22.45 38.00 -34.41
CA PRO A 56 23.76 37.65 -33.89
C PRO A 56 24.02 38.27 -32.51
N PHE A 57 23.11 38.17 -31.55
CA PHE A 57 23.41 38.57 -30.16
C PHE A 57 22.56 37.76 -29.15
N LYS A 58 22.84 36.46 -29.04
CA LYS A 58 22.50 35.67 -27.84
C LYS A 58 23.80 35.29 -27.14
N SER A 59 23.91 35.73 -25.88
CA SER A 59 25.08 35.65 -25.01
C SER A 59 25.89 34.35 -25.18
N PRO A 60 27.19 34.43 -25.56
CA PRO A 60 28.05 33.26 -25.76
C PRO A 60 28.19 32.40 -24.49
N ILE A 61 27.91 32.99 -23.33
CA ILE A 61 27.88 32.36 -22.02
C ILE A 61 26.79 31.27 -21.95
N LYS A 62 25.60 31.50 -22.53
CA LYS A 62 24.50 30.52 -22.51
C LYS A 62 24.84 29.30 -23.38
N TYR A 63 25.58 29.51 -24.48
CA TYR A 63 26.08 28.47 -25.39
C TYR A 63 27.24 27.66 -24.79
N LEU A 64 28.11 28.31 -24.01
CA LEU A 64 29.16 27.66 -23.22
C LEU A 64 28.56 26.78 -22.09
N PHE A 65 27.49 27.25 -21.44
CA PHE A 65 26.82 26.49 -20.37
C PHE A 65 26.03 25.27 -20.87
N THR A 66 25.49 25.28 -22.09
CA THR A 66 24.87 24.07 -22.69
C THR A 66 25.90 23.04 -23.14
N ARG A 67 27.14 23.44 -23.46
CA ARG A 67 28.22 22.50 -23.84
C ARG A 67 28.91 21.86 -22.63
N TYR A 68 28.96 22.57 -21.50
CA TYR A 68 29.43 22.07 -20.20
C TYR A 68 28.29 21.48 -19.35
N THR A 69 27.40 20.69 -19.94
CA THR A 69 26.61 19.75 -19.13
C THR A 69 27.58 18.73 -18.56
N PRO A 70 27.82 18.71 -17.23
CA PRO A 70 28.80 17.82 -16.66
C PRO A 70 28.30 16.38 -16.85
N ARG A 71 29.02 15.62 -17.68
CA ARG A 71 28.73 14.21 -17.92
C ARG A 71 29.38 13.40 -16.81
N THR A 72 28.68 12.38 -16.30
CA THR A 72 29.31 11.36 -15.46
C THR A 72 30.31 10.59 -16.30
N HIS A 73 31.61 10.79 -16.04
CA HIS A 73 32.67 10.11 -16.78
C HIS A 73 32.92 8.68 -16.28
N TYR A 74 32.50 8.37 -15.05
CA TYR A 74 32.60 7.03 -14.47
C TYR A 74 31.20 6.46 -14.22
N LEU A 75 30.90 5.31 -14.80
CA LEU A 75 29.63 4.59 -14.59
C LEU A 75 29.91 3.27 -13.88
N SER A 76 29.01 2.90 -12.99
CA SER A 76 28.97 1.60 -12.31
C SER A 76 27.63 0.94 -12.67
N VAL A 77 27.66 -0.35 -12.93
CA VAL A 77 26.44 -1.12 -13.20
C VAL A 77 25.89 -1.63 -11.88
N ALA A 78 24.64 -1.27 -11.57
CA ALA A 78 23.84 -1.95 -10.58
C ALA A 78 22.93 -2.95 -11.30
N THR A 79 23.22 -4.24 -11.14
CA THR A 79 22.40 -5.32 -11.68
C THR A 79 21.44 -5.78 -10.59
N THR A 80 20.14 -5.61 -10.82
CA THR A 80 19.12 -6.24 -9.97
C THR A 80 18.68 -7.52 -10.66
N LEU A 81 19.09 -8.65 -10.10
CA LEU A 81 18.71 -9.98 -10.56
C LEU A 81 17.59 -10.50 -9.67
N SER A 82 16.38 -10.55 -10.20
CA SER A 82 15.22 -11.14 -9.52
C SER A 82 15.00 -12.53 -10.10
N GLN A 83 15.50 -13.53 -9.37
CA GLN A 83 15.22 -14.92 -9.68
C GLN A 83 13.87 -15.27 -9.05
N HIS A 84 12.92 -15.67 -9.89
CA HIS A 84 11.61 -16.12 -9.46
C HIS A 84 11.69 -17.60 -9.03
N GLU A 85 10.78 -18.02 -8.15
CA GLU A 85 10.74 -19.40 -7.62
C GLU A 85 10.57 -20.47 -8.71
N ASN A 86 10.00 -20.10 -9.87
CA ASN A 86 9.88 -20.95 -11.05
C ASN A 86 11.18 -21.07 -11.88
N GLY A 87 12.29 -20.52 -11.39
CA GLY A 87 13.59 -20.52 -12.05
C GLY A 87 13.76 -19.46 -13.15
N SER A 88 12.72 -18.68 -13.47
CA SER A 88 12.86 -17.55 -14.40
C SER A 88 13.66 -16.42 -13.77
N ILE A 89 14.47 -15.74 -14.57
CA ILE A 89 15.34 -14.66 -14.11
C ILE A 89 14.92 -13.39 -14.81
N SER A 90 14.44 -12.41 -14.05
CA SER A 90 14.30 -11.04 -14.54
C SER A 90 15.53 -10.24 -14.12
N THR A 91 16.25 -9.72 -15.12
CA THR A 91 17.43 -8.88 -14.90
C THR A 91 17.13 -7.46 -15.30
N SER A 92 17.47 -6.50 -14.43
CA SER A 92 17.45 -5.09 -14.78
C SER A 92 18.82 -4.48 -14.49
N PHE A 93 19.27 -3.62 -15.40
CA PHE A 93 20.54 -2.92 -15.31
C PHE A 93 20.27 -1.43 -15.10
N ALA A 94 20.82 -0.87 -14.03
CA ALA A 94 20.87 0.57 -13.79
C ALA A 94 22.31 1.06 -13.87
N LEU A 95 22.53 2.16 -14.60
CA LEU A 95 23.84 2.81 -14.70
C LEU A 95 23.94 3.89 -13.62
N LEU A 96 24.63 3.59 -12.53
CA LEU A 96 24.87 4.51 -11.42
C LEU A 96 26.19 5.27 -11.60
N PRO A 97 26.38 6.44 -10.97
CA PRO A 97 27.70 7.06 -10.91
C PRO A 97 28.73 6.15 -10.25
N GLY A 98 29.84 5.90 -10.95
CA GLY A 98 30.94 5.05 -10.47
C GLY A 98 31.79 5.72 -9.39
N ILE A 99 32.78 4.98 -8.89
CA ILE A 99 33.80 5.51 -7.96
C ILE A 99 34.56 6.66 -8.65
N GLY A 100 34.85 7.73 -7.92
CA GLY A 100 35.57 8.90 -8.41
C GLY A 100 34.75 10.19 -8.35
N ASN A 101 35.21 11.17 -9.10
CA ASN A 101 34.69 12.53 -9.08
C ASN A 101 33.69 12.80 -10.21
N HIS A 102 32.59 13.44 -9.86
CA HIS A 102 31.49 13.83 -10.74
C HIS A 102 31.07 15.25 -10.41
N ILE A 103 30.51 15.94 -11.40
CA ILE A 103 29.92 17.26 -11.20
C ILE A 103 28.50 17.18 -11.73
N PHE A 104 27.56 17.80 -11.04
CA PHE A 104 26.21 17.98 -11.55
C PHE A 104 25.66 19.32 -11.12
N ARG A 105 24.63 19.78 -11.85
CA ARG A 105 23.89 20.97 -11.49
C ARG A 105 22.54 20.55 -10.90
N TYR A 106 22.20 21.14 -9.77
CA TYR A 106 20.86 21.03 -9.19
C TYR A 106 20.36 22.44 -8.90
N LYS A 107 19.20 22.79 -9.46
CA LYS A 107 18.66 24.16 -9.49
C LYS A 107 19.74 25.16 -9.96
N ASN A 108 20.18 26.05 -9.08
CA ASN A 108 21.16 27.11 -9.36
C ASN A 108 22.57 26.84 -8.80
N ALA A 109 22.82 25.67 -8.20
CA ALA A 109 24.13 25.34 -7.65
C ALA A 109 24.85 24.24 -8.45
N PHE A 110 26.16 24.40 -8.60
CA PHE A 110 27.05 23.32 -9.02
C PHE A 110 27.47 22.52 -7.79
N ILE A 111 27.33 21.20 -7.88
CA ILE A 111 27.66 20.26 -6.82
C ILE A 111 28.71 19.30 -7.38
N ARG A 112 29.87 19.25 -6.72
CA ARG A 112 30.87 18.20 -6.93
C ARG A 112 30.49 17.01 -6.05
N MET A 113 30.38 15.85 -6.65
CA MET A 113 30.17 14.58 -5.97
C MET A 113 31.42 13.72 -6.10
N GLU A 114 31.91 13.20 -5.00
CA GLU A 114 33.01 12.24 -4.98
C GLU A 114 32.54 10.97 -4.29
N ARG A 115 32.63 9.83 -4.98
CA ARG A 115 32.34 8.50 -4.41
C ARG A 115 33.67 7.79 -4.15
N THR A 116 33.98 7.52 -2.90
CA THR A 116 35.19 6.80 -2.48
C THR A 116 34.84 5.40 -1.97
N ARG A 117 35.77 4.46 -2.11
CA ARG A 117 35.67 3.10 -1.60
C ARG A 117 36.94 2.78 -0.80
N GLU A 118 36.78 2.39 0.45
CA GLU A 118 37.88 1.96 1.31
C GLU A 118 37.97 0.43 1.29
N LEU A 119 39.07 -0.11 0.76
CA LEU A 119 39.28 -1.56 0.65
C LEU A 119 39.81 -2.20 1.96
N LYS A 120 40.24 -1.38 2.92
CA LYS A 120 40.83 -1.86 4.18
C LYS A 120 39.78 -2.16 5.26
N ASN A 121 38.62 -1.53 5.18
CA ASN A 121 37.53 -1.66 6.14
C ASN A 121 36.35 -2.37 5.45
N LEU A 122 36.27 -3.69 5.63
CA LEU A 122 35.17 -4.52 5.15
C LEU A 122 34.12 -4.67 6.25
N ASP A 123 32.85 -4.66 5.87
CA ASP A 123 31.77 -5.06 6.77
C ASP A 123 31.75 -6.60 6.99
N PRO A 124 30.95 -7.11 7.95
CA PRO A 124 30.82 -8.56 8.18
C PRO A 124 30.31 -9.35 6.96
N GLN A 125 29.68 -8.69 5.98
CA GLN A 125 29.22 -9.28 4.72
C GLN A 125 30.26 -9.18 3.59
N GLY A 126 31.46 -8.65 3.85
CA GLY A 126 32.53 -8.47 2.86
C GLY A 126 32.30 -7.29 1.90
N ILE A 127 31.33 -6.42 2.18
CA ILE A 127 31.09 -5.20 1.41
C ILE A 127 32.05 -4.11 1.92
N PRO A 128 32.84 -3.50 1.04
CA PRO A 128 33.75 -2.43 1.42
C PRO A 128 33.01 -1.14 1.73
N TRP A 129 33.60 -0.36 2.62
CA TRP A 129 33.04 0.93 2.98
C TRP A 129 33.02 1.87 1.78
N GLU A 130 31.86 2.41 1.45
CA GLU A 130 31.73 3.46 0.44
C GLU A 130 31.16 4.73 1.07
N THR A 131 31.55 5.88 0.52
CA THR A 131 31.08 7.18 0.99
C THR A 131 30.89 8.11 -0.19
N ILE A 132 29.76 8.81 -0.20
CA ILE A 132 29.46 9.88 -1.15
C ILE A 132 29.72 11.21 -0.46
N SER A 133 30.59 12.02 -1.05
CA SER A 133 30.94 13.37 -0.60
C SER A 133 30.37 14.39 -1.58
N LEU A 134 29.44 15.23 -1.12
CA LEU A 134 28.87 16.34 -1.90
C LEU A 134 29.52 17.65 -1.46
N THR A 135 30.04 18.43 -2.41
CA THR A 135 30.70 19.72 -2.15
C THR A 135 30.05 20.81 -2.99
N THR A 136 29.66 21.91 -2.36
CA THR A 136 29.14 23.11 -3.03
C THR A 136 29.60 24.38 -2.32
N LEU A 137 29.29 25.56 -2.86
CA LEU A 137 29.57 26.84 -2.21
C LEU A 137 28.72 26.99 -0.96
N TYR A 138 29.30 27.55 0.12
CA TYR A 138 28.60 27.78 1.39
C TYR A 138 27.32 28.62 1.22
N ALA A 139 27.31 29.57 0.27
CA ALA A 139 26.15 30.35 -0.11
C ALA A 139 24.92 29.50 -0.51
N HIS A 140 25.15 28.27 -1.00
CA HIS A 140 24.12 27.33 -1.43
C HIS A 140 23.91 26.16 -0.45
N ARG A 141 24.40 26.23 0.80
CA ARG A 141 24.33 25.12 1.78
C ARG A 141 22.94 24.49 1.96
N ASN A 142 21.87 25.29 1.87
CA ASN A 142 20.49 24.83 2.03
C ASN A 142 20.09 23.80 0.96
N ILE A 143 20.80 23.78 -0.18
CA ILE A 143 20.48 22.89 -1.29
C ILE A 143 20.63 21.41 -0.92
N PHE A 144 21.47 21.08 0.06
CA PHE A 144 21.63 19.70 0.50
C PHE A 144 20.35 19.16 1.16
N THR A 145 19.69 19.96 1.99
CA THR A 145 18.41 19.55 2.60
C THR A 145 17.34 19.32 1.55
N GLU A 146 17.20 20.24 0.60
CA GLU A 146 16.24 20.10 -0.52
C GLU A 146 16.55 18.88 -1.39
N LEU A 147 17.83 18.62 -1.66
CA LEU A 147 18.26 17.48 -2.46
C LEU A 147 17.94 16.16 -1.76
N LEU A 148 18.26 16.05 -0.46
CA LEU A 148 17.97 14.84 0.33
C LEU A 148 16.47 14.62 0.45
N SER A 149 15.67 15.67 0.67
CA SER A 149 14.21 15.59 0.66
C SER A 149 13.66 15.15 -0.70
N ALA A 150 14.23 15.62 -1.81
CA ALA A 150 13.83 15.19 -3.15
C ALA A 150 14.18 13.71 -3.41
N ALA A 151 15.36 13.26 -2.96
CA ALA A 151 15.77 11.85 -3.05
C ALA A 151 14.87 10.95 -2.20
N GLN A 152 14.56 11.36 -0.97
CA GLN A 152 13.61 10.69 -0.09
C GLN A 152 12.23 10.61 -0.73
N ALA A 153 11.68 11.73 -1.21
CA ALA A 153 10.36 11.76 -1.85
C ALA A 153 10.29 10.84 -3.08
N GLN A 154 11.35 10.76 -3.89
CA GLN A 154 11.41 9.83 -5.00
C GLN A 154 11.46 8.37 -4.54
N ALA A 155 12.25 8.05 -3.51
CA ALA A 155 12.33 6.72 -2.95
C ALA A 155 10.98 6.28 -2.36
N LEU A 156 10.33 7.17 -1.59
CA LEU A 156 9.00 6.97 -1.04
C LEU A 156 7.97 6.78 -2.15
N LYS A 157 8.02 7.54 -3.25
CA LYS A 157 7.14 7.33 -4.41
C LYS A 157 7.24 5.94 -5.04
N SER A 158 8.39 5.28 -4.95
CA SER A 158 8.55 3.90 -5.43
C SER A 158 7.97 2.83 -4.48
N GLN A 159 7.75 3.22 -3.22
CA GLN A 159 7.10 2.42 -2.18
C GLN A 159 5.63 2.81 -1.99
N GLU A 160 5.23 4.03 -2.37
CA GLU A 160 3.86 4.49 -2.47
C GLU A 160 3.09 3.51 -3.35
N GLY A 161 1.87 3.20 -2.91
CA GLY A 161 1.07 2.22 -3.62
C GLY A 161 1.31 0.77 -3.21
N LYS A 162 2.08 0.48 -2.16
CA LYS A 162 2.22 -0.89 -1.62
C LYS A 162 1.71 -1.02 -0.19
N THR A 163 1.16 -2.18 0.13
CA THR A 163 0.75 -2.60 1.47
C THR A 163 1.50 -3.87 1.83
N THR A 164 2.22 -3.85 2.96
CA THR A 164 2.89 -5.03 3.50
C THR A 164 1.93 -5.79 4.39
N ILE A 165 1.91 -7.12 4.23
CA ILE A 165 1.19 -8.01 5.13
C ILE A 165 2.22 -8.61 6.08
N TYR A 166 2.00 -8.49 7.36
CA TYR A 166 2.77 -9.13 8.42
C TYR A 166 2.00 -10.32 8.97
N THR A 167 2.71 -11.41 9.24
CA THR A 167 2.18 -12.59 9.93
C THR A 167 3.02 -12.87 11.17
N SER A 168 2.41 -13.47 12.18
CA SER A 168 3.12 -13.97 13.36
C SER A 168 4.06 -15.10 12.98
N TRP A 169 5.34 -14.97 13.36
CA TRP A 169 6.31 -16.07 13.30
C TRP A 169 6.96 -16.21 14.67
N SER A 170 6.58 -17.24 15.42
CA SER A 170 6.91 -17.33 16.84
C SER A 170 6.46 -16.04 17.56
N THR A 171 7.33 -15.33 18.26
CA THR A 171 7.01 -14.11 19.02
C THR A 171 7.12 -12.81 18.23
N GLU A 172 7.51 -12.87 16.95
CA GLU A 172 7.81 -11.67 16.15
C GLU A 172 6.88 -11.52 14.94
N TRP A 173 6.71 -10.28 14.50
CA TRP A 173 6.07 -9.97 13.21
C TRP A 173 7.08 -10.08 12.08
N ARG A 174 6.73 -10.84 11.05
CA ARG A 174 7.53 -10.93 9.82
C ARG A 174 6.68 -10.58 8.62
N ALA A 175 7.27 -9.85 7.68
CA ALA A 175 6.64 -9.57 6.40
C ALA A 175 6.39 -10.90 5.67
N PHE A 176 5.15 -11.10 5.25
CA PHE A 176 4.69 -12.29 4.54
C PHE A 176 4.56 -11.98 3.05
N GLY A 177 5.47 -12.57 2.27
CA GLY A 177 5.54 -12.36 0.82
C GLY A 177 6.03 -10.96 0.44
N GLN A 178 5.85 -10.62 -0.83
CA GLN A 178 6.20 -9.30 -1.35
C GLN A 178 5.09 -8.28 -1.06
N PRO A 179 5.42 -6.99 -0.83
CA PRO A 179 4.43 -5.95 -0.65
C PRO A 179 3.46 -5.90 -1.83
N ARG A 180 2.16 -5.90 -1.54
CA ARG A 180 1.11 -5.98 -2.56
C ARG A 180 0.76 -4.60 -3.05
N THR A 181 0.40 -4.48 -4.33
CA THR A 181 -0.16 -3.22 -4.84
C THR A 181 -1.44 -2.88 -4.09
N LYS A 182 -1.62 -1.60 -3.78
CA LYS A 182 -2.81 -1.10 -3.13
C LYS A 182 -4.03 -1.41 -3.98
N ARG A 183 -5.02 -2.03 -3.35
CA ARG A 183 -6.34 -2.16 -3.92
C ARG A 183 -7.06 -0.82 -3.74
N PRO A 184 -7.46 -0.10 -4.81
CA PRO A 184 -8.18 1.15 -4.67
C PRO A 184 -9.46 0.94 -3.85
N LEU A 185 -9.77 1.84 -2.94
CA LEU A 185 -10.96 1.73 -2.09
C LEU A 185 -12.25 1.66 -2.93
N SER A 186 -12.28 2.34 -4.07
CA SER A 186 -13.39 2.28 -5.04
C SER A 186 -13.67 0.87 -5.60
N SER A 187 -12.69 -0.05 -5.53
CA SER A 187 -12.82 -1.41 -6.07
C SER A 187 -13.60 -2.38 -5.18
N VAL A 188 -13.95 -1.95 -3.97
CA VAL A 188 -14.82 -2.69 -3.07
C VAL A 188 -16.14 -1.93 -2.97
N VAL A 189 -17.20 -2.55 -3.46
CA VAL A 189 -18.55 -1.97 -3.47
C VAL A 189 -19.30 -2.52 -2.25
N LEU A 190 -19.31 -1.75 -1.16
CA LEU A 190 -20.16 -2.00 0.01
C LEU A 190 -21.50 -1.27 -0.16
N ASP A 191 -22.49 -1.56 0.68
CA ASP A 191 -23.78 -0.87 0.62
C ASP A 191 -23.66 0.64 0.90
N GLN A 192 -24.67 1.41 0.49
CA GLN A 192 -24.63 2.86 0.47
C GLN A 192 -24.33 3.45 1.85
N GLY A 193 -23.29 4.29 1.94
CA GLY A 193 -22.91 5.02 3.16
C GLY A 193 -22.11 4.19 4.16
N ILE A 194 -22.00 2.87 4.01
CA ILE A 194 -21.22 2.03 4.94
C ILE A 194 -19.73 2.37 4.87
N LYS A 195 -19.20 2.45 3.64
CA LYS A 195 -17.80 2.76 3.38
C LYS A 195 -17.46 4.15 3.93
N GLU A 196 -18.27 5.15 3.60
CA GLU A 196 -18.07 6.54 4.02
C GLU A 196 -18.10 6.68 5.55
N LYS A 197 -19.02 5.97 6.20
CA LYS A 197 -19.13 5.97 7.66
C LYS A 197 -17.88 5.42 8.35
N ILE A 198 -17.32 4.30 7.85
CA ILE A 198 -16.12 3.70 8.44
C ILE A 198 -14.89 4.58 8.19
N VAL A 199 -14.74 5.12 6.98
CA VAL A 199 -13.61 6.00 6.64
C VAL A 199 -13.63 7.26 7.51
N GLN A 200 -14.79 7.91 7.62
CA GLN A 200 -14.93 9.11 8.45
C GLN A 200 -14.59 8.83 9.92
N ASP A 201 -15.06 7.71 10.49
CA ASP A 201 -14.77 7.34 11.87
C ASP A 201 -13.26 7.10 12.12
N ILE A 202 -12.57 6.52 11.14
CA ILE A 202 -11.13 6.30 11.21
C ILE A 202 -10.36 7.61 11.09
N ASP A 203 -10.72 8.47 10.14
CA ASP A 203 -10.07 9.76 9.96
C ASP A 203 -10.25 10.62 11.22
N ASP A 204 -11.46 10.66 11.78
CA ASP A 204 -11.76 11.35 13.05
C ASP A 204 -10.93 10.77 14.20
N PHE A 205 -10.77 9.44 14.27
CA PHE A 205 -9.93 8.78 15.27
C PHE A 205 -8.46 9.19 15.13
N LEU A 206 -7.91 9.12 13.91
CA LEU A 206 -6.52 9.45 13.62
C LEU A 206 -6.17 10.92 13.93
N ASP A 207 -7.11 11.84 13.71
CA ASP A 207 -6.95 13.26 14.02
C ASP A 207 -7.14 13.58 15.52
N SER A 208 -7.75 12.66 16.28
CA SER A 208 -8.12 12.87 17.69
C SER A 208 -7.07 12.41 18.70
N GLY A 209 -5.85 12.03 18.30
CA GLY A 209 -4.84 11.47 19.20
C GLY A 209 -4.57 12.30 20.46
N LYS A 210 -4.47 13.63 20.34
CA LYS A 210 -4.28 14.53 21.49
C LYS A 210 -5.48 14.52 22.45
N TRP A 211 -6.71 14.44 21.91
CA TRP A 211 -7.93 14.41 22.72
C TRP A 211 -8.00 13.19 23.63
N TYR A 212 -7.54 12.03 23.13
CA TYR A 212 -7.43 10.78 23.88
C TYR A 212 -6.38 10.90 25.00
N GLN A 213 -5.18 11.40 24.65
CA GLN A 213 -4.07 11.59 25.60
C GLN A 213 -4.44 12.55 26.75
N ASP A 214 -5.03 13.70 26.43
CA ASP A 214 -5.42 14.72 27.41
C ASP A 214 -6.46 14.20 28.44
N ARG A 215 -7.20 13.13 28.08
CA ARG A 215 -8.23 12.50 28.93
C ARG A 215 -7.76 11.20 29.58
N GLY A 216 -6.54 10.76 29.31
CA GLY A 216 -6.02 9.47 29.81
C GLY A 216 -6.80 8.27 29.28
N ILE A 217 -7.45 8.40 28.12
CA ILE A 217 -8.17 7.29 27.47
C ILE A 217 -7.18 6.59 26.53
N PRO A 218 -7.04 5.25 26.59
CA PRO A 218 -6.18 4.52 25.67
C PRO A 218 -6.49 4.84 24.20
N TYR A 219 -5.47 5.23 23.44
CA TYR A 219 -5.63 5.62 22.04
C TYR A 219 -5.74 4.39 21.13
N ARG A 220 -6.92 3.77 21.12
CA ARG A 220 -7.25 2.57 20.36
C ARG A 220 -8.66 2.63 19.80
N ARG A 221 -8.88 1.95 18.68
CA ARG A 221 -10.19 1.87 18.00
C ARG A 221 -10.43 0.47 17.46
N GLY A 222 -11.55 -0.14 17.86
CA GLY A 222 -11.95 -1.48 17.44
C GLY A 222 -13.15 -1.49 16.51
N TYR A 223 -13.03 -2.22 15.39
CA TYR A 223 -14.07 -2.40 14.38
C TYR A 223 -14.46 -3.87 14.26
N LEU A 224 -15.75 -4.15 14.19
CA LEU A 224 -16.29 -5.48 13.91
C LEU A 224 -17.08 -5.46 12.60
N LEU A 225 -16.59 -6.17 11.58
CA LEU A 225 -17.34 -6.40 10.34
C LEU A 225 -17.97 -7.79 10.37
N HIS A 226 -19.29 -7.85 10.33
CA HIS A 226 -20.03 -9.12 10.38
C HIS A 226 -20.98 -9.29 9.19
N GLY A 227 -21.28 -10.52 8.80
CA GLY A 227 -22.22 -10.82 7.72
C GLY A 227 -21.86 -12.09 6.97
N PRO A 228 -22.64 -12.50 5.96
CA PRO A 228 -22.42 -13.76 5.24
C PRO A 228 -21.04 -13.86 4.58
N PRO A 229 -20.52 -15.08 4.33
CA PRO A 229 -19.28 -15.27 3.59
C PRO A 229 -19.41 -14.69 2.17
N GLY A 230 -18.31 -14.17 1.62
CA GLY A 230 -18.31 -13.59 0.27
C GLY A 230 -18.90 -12.17 0.14
N SER A 231 -19.23 -11.50 1.25
CA SER A 231 -19.74 -10.10 1.23
C SER A 231 -18.67 -9.01 1.14
N GLY A 232 -17.38 -9.38 1.09
CA GLY A 232 -16.29 -8.42 0.86
C GLY A 232 -15.62 -7.86 2.12
N LYS A 233 -15.93 -8.34 3.33
CA LYS A 233 -15.32 -7.92 4.62
C LYS A 233 -13.79 -7.78 4.58
N SER A 234 -13.07 -8.88 4.31
CA SER A 234 -11.61 -8.88 4.22
C SER A 234 -11.06 -8.08 3.03
N SER A 235 -11.84 -8.01 1.95
CA SER A 235 -11.47 -7.21 0.76
C SER A 235 -11.49 -5.72 1.07
N PHE A 236 -12.49 -5.26 1.82
CA PHE A 236 -12.64 -3.88 2.27
C PHE A 236 -11.48 -3.46 3.16
N ILE A 237 -11.14 -4.25 4.19
CA ILE A 237 -10.04 -3.95 5.11
C ILE A 237 -8.70 -3.83 4.36
N LYS A 238 -8.46 -4.70 3.38
CA LYS A 238 -7.25 -4.63 2.54
C LYS A 238 -7.19 -3.35 1.69
N ALA A 239 -8.33 -2.91 1.16
CA ALA A 239 -8.39 -1.68 0.37
C ALA A 239 -8.23 -0.44 1.26
N LEU A 240 -8.87 -0.45 2.44
CA LEU A 240 -8.80 0.59 3.45
C LEU A 240 -7.38 0.78 4.00
N ALA A 241 -6.68 -0.32 4.32
CA ALA A 241 -5.28 -0.26 4.73
C ALA A 241 -4.40 0.42 3.66
N GLY A 242 -4.64 0.09 2.39
CA GLY A 242 -3.98 0.73 1.26
C GLY A 242 -4.23 2.23 1.21
N ASP A 243 -5.50 2.64 1.33
CA ASP A 243 -5.92 4.04 1.30
C ASP A 243 -5.23 4.87 2.41
N LEU A 244 -5.21 4.34 3.63
CA LEU A 244 -4.59 4.99 4.81
C LEU A 244 -3.05 4.97 4.80
N ASN A 245 -2.42 4.23 3.87
CA ASN A 245 -0.98 3.89 3.92
C ASN A 245 -0.60 3.13 5.21
N TYR A 246 -1.44 2.19 5.62
CA TYR A 246 -1.18 1.29 6.74
C TYR A 246 -0.82 -0.11 6.23
N ASP A 247 0.07 -0.79 6.96
CA ASP A 247 0.33 -2.21 6.77
C ASP A 247 -0.71 -3.05 7.50
N ILE A 248 -0.80 -4.35 7.18
CA ILE A 248 -1.77 -5.26 7.79
C ILE A 248 -1.04 -6.32 8.61
N CYS A 249 -1.33 -6.39 9.90
CA CYS A 249 -0.87 -7.44 10.80
C CYS A 249 -1.95 -8.51 10.94
N LEU A 250 -1.81 -9.61 10.20
CA LEU A 250 -2.77 -10.71 10.20
C LEU A 250 -2.51 -11.64 11.40
N VAL A 251 -3.48 -11.72 12.30
CA VAL A 251 -3.47 -12.64 13.45
C VAL A 251 -4.40 -13.81 13.15
N ASN A 252 -3.84 -15.02 13.05
CA ASN A 252 -4.63 -16.24 12.94
C ASN A 252 -4.83 -16.87 14.32
N LEU A 253 -6.02 -16.70 14.91
CA LEU A 253 -6.36 -17.26 16.23
C LEU A 253 -6.41 -18.80 16.25
N SER A 254 -6.44 -19.45 15.09
CA SER A 254 -6.43 -20.91 14.97
C SER A 254 -5.01 -21.49 14.84
N GLU A 255 -3.97 -20.66 14.85
CA GLU A 255 -2.57 -21.10 14.83
C GLU A 255 -2.26 -21.99 16.05
N ARG A 256 -1.71 -23.19 15.81
CA ARG A 256 -1.33 -24.11 16.90
C ARG A 256 -0.18 -23.51 17.69
N GLY A 257 -0.30 -23.49 19.02
CA GLY A 257 0.74 -22.94 19.90
C GLY A 257 0.72 -21.41 20.01
N LEU A 258 -0.36 -20.77 19.56
CA LEU A 258 -0.64 -19.38 19.91
C LEU A 258 -1.27 -19.34 21.31
N THR A 259 -0.50 -18.97 22.33
CA THR A 259 -0.98 -18.83 23.71
C THR A 259 -1.51 -17.40 23.98
N ASP A 260 -2.19 -17.22 25.11
CA ASP A 260 -2.69 -15.90 25.56
C ASP A 260 -1.54 -14.90 25.71
N ASP A 261 -0.42 -15.31 26.34
CA ASP A 261 0.76 -14.47 26.51
C ASP A 261 1.40 -14.11 25.17
N ARG A 262 1.45 -15.05 24.23
CA ARG A 262 2.00 -14.81 22.89
C ARG A 262 1.12 -13.84 22.10
N LEU A 263 -0.20 -13.97 22.20
CA LEU A 263 -1.13 -13.02 21.57
C LEU A 263 -0.96 -11.61 22.16
N ASN A 264 -0.91 -11.50 23.49
CA ASN A 264 -0.63 -10.24 24.19
C ASN A 264 0.68 -9.60 23.70
N HIS A 265 1.75 -10.40 23.59
CA HIS A 265 3.04 -9.95 23.10
C HIS A 265 2.98 -9.46 21.65
N LEU A 266 2.28 -10.19 20.76
CA LEU A 266 2.14 -9.82 19.35
C LEU A 266 1.37 -8.51 19.18
N LEU A 267 0.25 -8.35 19.87
CA LEU A 267 -0.54 -7.10 19.78
C LEU A 267 0.22 -5.91 20.38
N SER A 268 1.00 -6.12 21.43
CA SER A 268 1.79 -5.05 22.06
C SER A 268 3.00 -4.63 21.21
N ASN A 269 3.61 -5.56 20.47
CA ASN A 269 4.79 -5.31 19.64
C ASN A 269 4.45 -5.19 18.14
N MET A 270 3.30 -4.62 17.82
CA MET A 270 2.93 -4.39 16.42
C MET A 270 3.82 -3.33 15.75
N PRO A 271 4.17 -3.49 14.46
CA PRO A 271 4.77 -2.42 13.67
C PRO A 271 3.92 -1.14 13.74
N THR A 272 4.58 0.02 13.76
CA THR A 272 3.92 1.33 13.67
C THR A 272 3.12 1.46 12.37
N ARG A 273 2.04 2.24 12.36
CA ARG A 273 1.16 2.43 11.18
C ARG A 273 0.68 1.09 10.58
N SER A 274 0.18 0.21 11.45
CA SER A 274 -0.39 -1.07 11.03
C SER A 274 -1.80 -1.28 11.60
N ILE A 275 -2.61 -2.02 10.86
CA ILE A 275 -3.94 -2.48 11.26
C ILE A 275 -3.83 -3.92 11.74
N ALA A 276 -4.32 -4.20 12.95
CA ALA A 276 -4.49 -5.57 13.43
C ALA A 276 -5.72 -6.18 12.79
N LEU A 277 -5.57 -7.30 12.10
CA LEU A 277 -6.67 -8.02 11.46
C LEU A 277 -6.80 -9.42 12.06
N LEU A 278 -7.92 -9.68 12.74
CA LEU A 278 -8.30 -11.00 13.23
C LEU A 278 -9.46 -11.50 12.37
N GLU A 279 -9.17 -12.45 11.48
CA GLU A 279 -10.19 -13.03 10.60
C GLU A 279 -10.92 -14.20 11.28
N ASP A 280 -12.22 -14.33 10.97
CA ASP A 280 -13.10 -15.44 11.36
C ASP A 280 -13.01 -15.78 12.86
N VAL A 281 -13.17 -14.76 13.71
CA VAL A 281 -13.04 -14.90 15.17
C VAL A 281 -13.97 -15.97 15.75
N ASP A 282 -15.13 -16.21 15.15
CA ASP A 282 -16.10 -17.23 15.57
C ASP A 282 -15.61 -18.67 15.32
N ALA A 283 -14.87 -18.91 14.25
CA ALA A 283 -14.33 -20.24 13.93
C ALA A 283 -13.27 -20.66 14.95
N ALA A 284 -12.47 -19.71 15.44
CA ALA A 284 -11.42 -19.95 16.41
C ALA A 284 -11.97 -20.47 17.76
N PHE A 285 -13.20 -20.12 18.14
CA PHE A 285 -13.78 -20.51 19.43
C PHE A 285 -14.80 -21.65 19.32
N ASN A 286 -15.52 -21.78 18.19
CA ASN A 286 -16.50 -22.86 18.00
C ASN A 286 -15.86 -24.25 17.81
N ASN A 287 -14.72 -24.34 17.10
CA ASN A 287 -13.98 -25.60 16.91
C ASN A 287 -13.46 -26.21 18.22
N ARG A 288 -13.57 -25.49 19.34
CA ARG A 288 -13.09 -25.92 20.66
C ARG A 288 -14.19 -26.46 21.57
N LYS A 289 -15.44 -25.99 21.45
CA LYS A 289 -16.57 -26.60 22.17
C LYS A 289 -16.70 -28.10 21.81
N GLN A 290 -16.43 -28.46 20.55
CA GLN A 290 -16.39 -29.85 20.10
C GLN A 290 -15.15 -30.64 20.55
N LYS A 291 -13.98 -30.00 20.69
CA LYS A 291 -12.74 -30.70 21.11
C LYS A 291 -12.64 -31.00 22.61
N ASN A 292 -13.42 -30.32 23.45
CA ASN A 292 -13.44 -30.59 24.88
C ASN A 292 -13.97 -32.00 25.23
N GLU A 293 -14.61 -32.70 24.29
CA GLU A 293 -15.04 -34.10 24.44
C GLU A 293 -13.89 -35.11 24.23
N GLU A 294 -12.76 -34.73 23.61
CA GLU A 294 -11.66 -35.64 23.25
C GLU A 294 -10.32 -35.36 23.97
N GLY A 295 -10.33 -34.61 25.08
CA GLY A 295 -9.27 -34.65 26.09
C GLY A 295 -7.93 -33.97 25.79
N TYR A 296 -7.71 -33.36 24.61
CA TYR A 296 -6.49 -32.58 24.32
C TYR A 296 -6.80 -31.11 24.02
N SER A 297 -6.74 -30.25 25.04
CA SER A 297 -6.67 -28.80 24.87
C SER A 297 -5.19 -28.39 24.70
N GLY A 298 -4.72 -28.33 23.45
CA GLY A 298 -3.44 -27.70 23.16
C GLY A 298 -3.41 -26.23 23.64
N ALA A 299 -2.23 -25.72 23.96
CA ALA A 299 -1.99 -24.34 24.39
C ALA A 299 -2.38 -23.33 23.30
N ASN A 300 -3.67 -22.97 23.29
CA ASN A 300 -4.30 -22.11 22.28
C ASN A 300 -5.06 -20.97 22.97
N VAL A 301 -5.13 -19.80 22.32
CA VAL A 301 -5.72 -18.55 22.84
C VAL A 301 -7.11 -18.74 23.44
N THR A 302 -7.31 -18.53 24.73
CA THR A 302 -8.63 -18.56 25.36
C THR A 302 -9.46 -17.33 24.99
N PHE A 303 -10.79 -17.40 25.11
CA PHE A 303 -11.63 -16.23 24.86
C PHE A 303 -11.28 -15.09 25.83
N SER A 304 -11.10 -15.40 27.11
CA SER A 304 -10.62 -14.45 28.12
C SER A 304 -9.24 -13.88 27.78
N GLY A 305 -8.34 -14.71 27.23
CA GLY A 305 -7.03 -14.29 26.76
C GLY A 305 -7.08 -13.29 25.62
N LEU A 306 -7.95 -13.53 24.62
CA LEU A 306 -8.21 -12.56 23.56
C LEU A 306 -8.74 -11.24 24.15
N LEU A 307 -9.75 -11.30 25.03
CA LEU A 307 -10.32 -10.10 25.65
C LEU A 307 -9.24 -9.27 26.36
N ASN A 308 -8.43 -9.92 27.21
CA ASN A 308 -7.33 -9.29 27.92
C ASN A 308 -6.28 -8.70 26.96
N ALA A 309 -6.09 -9.29 25.78
CA ALA A 309 -5.17 -8.78 24.77
C ALA A 309 -5.70 -7.56 24.01
N LEU A 310 -7.03 -7.39 23.95
CA LEU A 310 -7.65 -6.21 23.35
C LEU A 310 -7.67 -5.02 24.30
N ASP A 311 -7.99 -5.24 25.57
CA ASP A 311 -8.21 -4.15 26.52
C ASP A 311 -7.19 -4.02 27.66
N GLY A 312 -6.26 -4.97 27.78
CA GLY A 312 -5.32 -5.07 28.89
C GLY A 312 -4.40 -3.86 29.03
N VAL A 313 -3.96 -3.64 30.26
CA VAL A 313 -3.14 -2.50 30.70
C VAL A 313 -1.80 -2.40 29.97
N ALA A 314 -1.29 -3.52 29.45
CA ALA A 314 -0.03 -3.59 28.71
C ALA A 314 -0.16 -3.35 27.19
N SER A 315 -1.36 -2.99 26.70
CA SER A 315 -1.60 -2.78 25.26
C SER A 315 -0.89 -1.53 24.73
N SER A 316 -0.38 -1.62 23.49
CA SER A 316 0.21 -0.50 22.77
C SER A 316 -0.81 0.60 22.43
N GLU A 317 -0.32 1.84 22.38
CA GLU A 317 -1.07 3.02 21.92
C GLU A 317 -1.09 3.12 20.39
N GLU A 318 -2.01 3.91 19.83
CA GLU A 318 -2.27 4.08 18.40
C GLU A 318 -2.56 2.75 17.68
N ARG A 319 -3.61 2.06 18.12
CA ARG A 319 -4.00 0.75 17.57
C ARG A 319 -5.36 0.79 16.88
N ILE A 320 -5.38 0.44 15.60
CA ILE A 320 -6.61 0.13 14.86
C ILE A 320 -6.75 -1.39 14.77
N LEU A 321 -7.88 -1.91 15.25
CA LEU A 321 -8.21 -3.33 15.24
C LEU A 321 -9.43 -3.59 14.38
N PHE A 322 -9.33 -4.54 13.46
CA PHE A 322 -10.46 -5.10 12.73
C PHE A 322 -10.67 -6.57 13.09
N LEU A 323 -11.91 -6.88 13.45
CA LEU A 323 -12.41 -8.23 13.65
C LEU A 323 -13.39 -8.55 12.52
N THR A 324 -13.29 -9.75 11.93
CA THR A 324 -14.31 -10.24 10.99
C THR A 324 -14.98 -11.50 11.52
N THR A 325 -16.29 -11.60 11.31
CA THR A 325 -17.06 -12.81 11.65
C THR A 325 -18.15 -13.08 10.62
N ASN A 326 -18.51 -14.35 10.44
CA ASN A 326 -19.69 -14.71 9.64
C ASN A 326 -20.95 -14.84 10.50
N PHE A 327 -20.83 -14.98 11.82
CA PHE A 327 -21.94 -15.22 12.73
C PHE A 327 -21.82 -14.35 13.99
N LYS A 328 -22.39 -13.14 13.95
CA LYS A 328 -22.37 -12.22 15.10
C LYS A 328 -23.00 -12.83 16.35
N ASP A 329 -24.09 -13.58 16.19
CA ASP A 329 -24.82 -14.19 17.31
C ASP A 329 -24.01 -15.26 18.07
N LYS A 330 -22.89 -15.71 17.49
CA LYS A 330 -21.97 -16.66 18.14
C LYS A 330 -20.88 -15.94 18.94
N LEU A 331 -20.78 -14.62 18.88
CA LEU A 331 -19.83 -13.83 19.64
C LEU A 331 -20.42 -13.49 21.01
N ASP A 332 -19.59 -13.60 22.05
CA ASP A 332 -19.94 -13.18 23.40
C ASP A 332 -20.08 -11.65 23.45
N GLU A 333 -21.12 -11.17 24.13
CA GLU A 333 -21.40 -9.74 24.32
C GLU A 333 -20.23 -8.99 24.95
N ALA A 334 -19.38 -9.67 25.73
CA ALA A 334 -18.18 -9.09 26.32
C ALA A 334 -17.18 -8.59 25.27
N LEU A 335 -17.12 -9.20 24.07
CA LEU A 335 -16.24 -8.74 22.99
C LEU A 335 -16.72 -7.40 22.39
N VAL A 336 -18.03 -7.19 22.36
CA VAL A 336 -18.67 -6.06 21.65
C VAL A 336 -18.81 -4.80 22.52
N ARG A 337 -18.20 -4.80 23.71
CA ARG A 337 -18.26 -3.66 24.64
C ARG A 337 -17.39 -2.50 24.12
N PRO A 338 -17.82 -1.23 24.34
CA PRO A 338 -17.01 -0.05 24.04
C PRO A 338 -15.60 -0.13 24.65
N GLY A 339 -14.59 0.29 23.90
CA GLY A 339 -13.17 0.16 24.25
C GLY A 339 -12.50 -1.15 23.79
N ARG A 340 -13.29 -2.13 23.33
CA ARG A 340 -12.82 -3.34 22.61
C ARG A 340 -13.30 -3.34 21.17
N VAL A 341 -14.60 -3.15 20.98
CA VAL A 341 -15.25 -2.90 19.67
C VAL A 341 -16.08 -1.64 19.83
N ASP A 342 -15.68 -0.58 19.15
CA ASP A 342 -16.32 0.74 19.20
C ASP A 342 -17.34 0.89 18.08
N MET A 343 -17.13 0.21 16.95
CA MET A 343 -18.03 0.23 15.81
C MET A 343 -18.26 -1.18 15.26
N ALA A 344 -19.52 -1.64 15.30
CA ALA A 344 -19.96 -2.87 14.66
C ALA A 344 -20.77 -2.56 13.40
N VAL A 345 -20.42 -3.17 12.28
CA VAL A 345 -21.03 -2.94 10.98
C VAL A 345 -21.41 -4.27 10.34
N GLU A 346 -22.64 -4.34 9.87
CA GLU A 346 -23.11 -5.45 9.04
C GLU A 346 -22.74 -5.23 7.58
N ILE A 347 -22.12 -6.23 6.96
CA ILE A 347 -21.86 -6.29 5.52
C ILE A 347 -22.64 -7.49 4.97
N GLY A 348 -23.89 -7.21 4.57
CA GLY A 348 -24.88 -8.18 4.14
C GLY A 348 -24.69 -8.75 2.73
N LEU A 349 -25.75 -9.37 2.21
CA LEU A 349 -25.85 -9.78 0.81
C LEU A 349 -25.98 -8.55 -0.10
N ALA A 350 -25.84 -8.75 -1.41
CA ALA A 350 -25.81 -7.65 -2.36
C ALA A 350 -27.15 -6.89 -2.42
N THR A 351 -27.10 -5.57 -2.33
CA THR A 351 -28.25 -4.68 -2.56
C THR A 351 -28.39 -4.32 -4.05
N GLU A 352 -29.56 -3.81 -4.46
CA GLU A 352 -29.76 -3.29 -5.82
C GLU A 352 -28.73 -2.21 -6.16
N TRP A 353 -28.43 -1.33 -5.20
CA TRP A 353 -27.40 -0.30 -5.32
C TRP A 353 -26.01 -0.91 -5.56
N GLN A 354 -25.64 -1.96 -4.83
CA GLN A 354 -24.35 -2.63 -5.02
C GLN A 354 -24.28 -3.32 -6.39
N VAL A 355 -25.36 -3.95 -6.84
CA VAL A 355 -25.43 -4.56 -8.17
C VAL A 355 -25.20 -3.52 -9.26
N GLU A 356 -25.92 -2.39 -9.21
CA GLU A 356 -25.77 -1.31 -10.18
C GLU A 356 -24.31 -0.82 -10.24
N ARG A 357 -23.71 -0.56 -9.07
CA ARG A 357 -22.34 -0.05 -8.97
C ARG A 357 -21.31 -1.07 -9.43
N MET A 358 -21.49 -2.34 -9.14
CA MET A 358 -20.62 -3.39 -9.65
C MET A 358 -20.77 -3.54 -11.16
N PHE A 359 -21.99 -3.54 -11.70
CA PHE A 359 -22.24 -3.66 -13.14
C PHE A 359 -21.59 -2.50 -13.91
N GLN A 360 -21.80 -1.26 -13.45
CA GLN A 360 -21.15 -0.07 -14.00
C GLN A 360 -19.62 -0.16 -13.91
N ARG A 361 -19.06 -0.73 -12.84
CA ARG A 361 -17.60 -0.88 -12.71
C ARG A 361 -17.01 -1.91 -13.67
N PHE A 362 -17.75 -2.96 -14.02
CA PHE A 362 -17.29 -4.02 -14.91
C PHE A 362 -17.50 -3.68 -16.39
N TYR A 363 -18.60 -3.01 -16.72
CA TYR A 363 -19.05 -2.79 -18.10
C TYR A 363 -19.23 -1.32 -18.48
N GLY A 364 -19.28 -0.41 -17.50
CA GLY A 364 -19.26 1.02 -17.73
C GLY A 364 -17.81 1.43 -17.99
N ASP A 365 -17.48 1.65 -19.25
CA ASP A 365 -16.14 2.12 -19.61
C ASP A 365 -15.88 3.50 -18.97
N ASP A 366 -14.79 3.61 -18.19
CA ASP A 366 -14.28 4.86 -17.62
C ASP A 366 -13.60 5.76 -18.69
N GLU A 367 -13.55 5.32 -19.95
CA GLU A 367 -12.93 6.05 -21.04
C GLU A 367 -13.86 7.16 -21.57
N ALA A 368 -13.32 8.38 -21.66
CA ALA A 368 -14.03 9.57 -22.13
C ALA A 368 -14.47 9.48 -23.61
N GLU A 369 -14.03 8.45 -24.34
CA GLU A 369 -14.27 8.25 -25.78
C GLU A 369 -15.38 7.24 -26.10
N VAL A 370 -16.12 6.75 -25.11
CA VAL A 370 -17.17 5.74 -25.37
C VAL A 370 -18.45 6.40 -25.89
N GLU A 371 -18.95 5.87 -27.00
CA GLU A 371 -20.18 6.30 -27.68
C GLU A 371 -21.37 6.35 -26.68
N PRO A 372 -22.17 7.44 -26.70
CA PRO A 372 -23.28 7.62 -25.77
C PRO A 372 -24.32 6.49 -25.88
N GLU A 373 -24.52 5.92 -27.06
CA GLU A 373 -25.42 4.79 -27.31
C GLU A 373 -25.00 3.54 -26.53
N ARG A 374 -23.69 3.26 -26.42
CA ARG A 374 -23.19 2.12 -25.64
C ARG A 374 -23.43 2.32 -24.15
N LYS A 375 -23.25 3.54 -23.63
CA LYS A 375 -23.51 3.86 -22.22
C LYS A 375 -24.99 3.69 -21.87
N GLU A 376 -25.88 4.12 -22.75
CA GLU A 376 -27.32 3.92 -22.58
C GLU A 376 -27.68 2.44 -22.63
N ARG A 377 -27.11 1.68 -23.58
CA ARG A 377 -27.33 0.24 -23.69
C ARG A 377 -26.87 -0.55 -22.45
N VAL A 378 -25.70 -0.23 -21.89
CA VAL A 378 -25.19 -0.84 -20.65
C VAL A 378 -26.13 -0.53 -19.48
N LYS A 379 -26.69 0.68 -19.42
CA LYS A 379 -27.65 1.07 -18.38
C LYS A 379 -28.98 0.31 -18.51
N GLU A 380 -29.48 0.12 -19.72
CA GLU A 380 -30.66 -0.71 -19.97
C GLU A 380 -30.43 -2.16 -19.50
N LEU A 381 -29.31 -2.76 -19.89
CA LEU A 381 -28.95 -4.13 -19.49
C LEU A 381 -28.77 -4.25 -17.97
N CYS A 382 -28.24 -3.22 -17.32
CA CYS A 382 -28.14 -3.17 -15.87
C CYS A 382 -29.52 -3.19 -15.19
N ASN A 383 -30.47 -2.39 -15.68
CA ASN A 383 -31.84 -2.38 -15.16
C ASN A 383 -32.52 -3.74 -15.39
N GLU A 384 -32.37 -4.30 -16.58
CA GLU A 384 -32.88 -5.63 -16.93
C GLU A 384 -32.32 -6.72 -16.01
N PHE A 385 -31.02 -6.67 -15.71
CA PHE A 385 -30.36 -7.58 -14.76
C PHE A 385 -30.91 -7.44 -13.34
N ILE A 386 -31.08 -6.21 -12.85
CA ILE A 386 -31.66 -5.94 -11.52
C ILE A 386 -33.09 -6.47 -11.44
N ASP A 387 -33.91 -6.26 -12.48
CA ASP A 387 -35.29 -6.74 -12.51
C ASP A 387 -35.37 -8.28 -12.48
N ILE A 388 -34.46 -8.98 -13.18
CA ILE A 388 -34.34 -10.44 -13.11
C ILE A 388 -33.98 -10.90 -11.70
N LEU A 389 -33.01 -10.25 -11.07
CA LEU A 389 -32.60 -10.58 -9.70
C LEU A 389 -33.75 -10.32 -8.71
N ARG A 390 -34.49 -9.22 -8.88
CA ARG A 390 -35.67 -8.90 -8.08
C ARG A 390 -36.75 -9.95 -8.22
N ALA A 391 -37.07 -10.38 -9.44
CA ALA A 391 -38.05 -11.44 -9.72
C ALA A 391 -37.63 -12.80 -9.12
N SER A 392 -36.32 -13.04 -8.98
CA SER A 392 -35.79 -14.27 -8.38
C SER A 392 -35.79 -14.28 -6.84
N GLY A 393 -36.12 -13.14 -6.20
CA GLY A 393 -36.02 -12.98 -4.76
C GLY A 393 -34.58 -12.86 -4.24
N ALA A 394 -33.63 -12.45 -5.09
CA ALA A 394 -32.22 -12.33 -4.70
C ALA A 394 -31.98 -11.22 -3.65
N PHE A 395 -32.91 -10.26 -3.52
CA PHE A 395 -32.82 -9.13 -2.58
C PHE A 395 -33.68 -9.28 -1.32
N SER A 396 -34.52 -10.33 -1.22
CA SER A 396 -35.51 -10.46 -0.13
C SER A 396 -34.93 -10.81 1.25
N GLY A 397 -33.61 -10.94 1.40
CA GLY A 397 -32.94 -11.03 2.71
C GLY A 397 -33.19 -12.29 3.55
N GLU A 398 -34.15 -13.15 3.19
CA GLU A 398 -34.53 -14.34 3.97
C GLU A 398 -34.12 -15.65 3.28
N GLY A 399 -33.14 -16.35 3.88
CA GLY A 399 -32.79 -17.74 3.54
C GLY A 399 -31.73 -17.94 2.45
N LYS A 400 -31.67 -19.16 1.88
CA LYS A 400 -30.70 -19.61 0.84
C LYS A 400 -30.87 -18.94 -0.54
N SER A 401 -31.68 -17.88 -0.65
CA SER A 401 -32.08 -17.25 -1.91
C SER A 401 -31.28 -16.00 -2.27
N GLY A 402 -30.65 -15.34 -1.29
CA GLY A 402 -29.94 -14.09 -1.56
C GLY A 402 -28.56 -14.29 -2.20
N ILE A 403 -28.10 -13.27 -2.94
CA ILE A 403 -26.85 -13.32 -3.71
C ILE A 403 -25.73 -12.53 -3.04
N SER A 404 -24.53 -13.09 -2.97
CA SER A 404 -23.35 -12.42 -2.44
C SER A 404 -22.63 -11.60 -3.51
N THR A 405 -21.88 -10.57 -3.08
CA THR A 405 -21.02 -9.80 -3.99
C THR A 405 -19.93 -10.67 -4.64
N ALA A 406 -19.49 -11.75 -3.98
CA ALA A 406 -18.52 -12.69 -4.55
C ALA A 406 -19.12 -13.49 -5.72
N GLU A 407 -20.37 -13.93 -5.61
CA GLU A 407 -21.08 -14.62 -6.70
C GLU A 407 -21.30 -13.70 -7.90
N LEU A 408 -21.73 -12.45 -7.65
CA LEU A 408 -21.84 -11.43 -8.70
C LEU A 408 -20.50 -11.17 -9.40
N GLN A 409 -19.43 -11.02 -8.61
CA GLN A 409 -18.09 -10.83 -9.16
C GLN A 409 -17.68 -12.03 -10.02
N GLY A 410 -17.98 -13.26 -9.58
CA GLY A 410 -17.72 -14.48 -10.36
C GLY A 410 -18.45 -14.49 -11.70
N LEU A 411 -19.73 -14.12 -11.71
CA LEU A 411 -20.55 -14.02 -12.92
C LEU A 411 -19.97 -12.99 -13.91
N PHE A 412 -19.62 -11.80 -13.43
CA PHE A 412 -19.07 -10.75 -14.29
C PHE A 412 -17.66 -11.09 -14.81
N VAL A 413 -16.85 -11.76 -13.99
CA VAL A 413 -15.52 -12.25 -14.42
C VAL A 413 -15.62 -13.38 -15.44
N TYR A 414 -16.68 -14.19 -15.43
CA TYR A 414 -16.91 -15.20 -16.45
C TYR A 414 -17.31 -14.55 -17.79
N HIS A 415 -18.13 -13.50 -17.75
CA HIS A 415 -18.58 -12.75 -18.92
C HIS A 415 -17.90 -11.36 -19.03
N LYS A 416 -16.56 -11.31 -19.08
CA LYS A 416 -15.78 -10.06 -18.93
C LYS A 416 -16.11 -8.95 -19.93
N HIS A 417 -16.50 -9.31 -21.14
CA HIS A 417 -16.66 -8.37 -22.27
C HIS A 417 -18.08 -8.31 -22.82
N SER A 418 -19.02 -9.02 -22.19
CA SER A 418 -20.37 -9.21 -22.73
C SER A 418 -21.41 -9.03 -21.61
N PRO A 419 -21.91 -7.81 -21.38
CA PRO A 419 -23.00 -7.58 -20.45
C PRO A 419 -24.29 -8.29 -20.88
N GLU A 420 -24.49 -8.53 -22.18
CA GLU A 420 -25.64 -9.28 -22.71
C GLU A 420 -25.64 -10.73 -22.22
N ASP A 421 -24.48 -11.39 -22.22
CA ASP A 421 -24.37 -12.78 -21.78
C ASP A 421 -24.63 -12.92 -20.27
N VAL A 422 -24.28 -11.91 -19.47
CA VAL A 422 -24.61 -11.87 -18.05
C VAL A 422 -26.13 -11.93 -17.85
N VAL A 423 -26.86 -11.10 -18.60
CA VAL A 423 -28.33 -11.03 -18.51
C VAL A 423 -28.95 -12.33 -19.02
N ALA A 424 -28.44 -12.90 -20.10
CA ALA A 424 -28.90 -14.18 -20.64
C ALA A 424 -28.69 -15.33 -19.65
N THR A 425 -27.50 -15.42 -19.02
CA THR A 425 -27.19 -16.42 -18.00
C THR A 425 -28.06 -16.22 -16.75
N ALA A 426 -28.30 -14.98 -16.32
CA ALA A 426 -29.20 -14.67 -15.20
C ALA A 426 -30.63 -15.16 -15.45
N ARG A 427 -31.17 -14.93 -16.66
CA ARG A 427 -32.49 -15.45 -17.06
C ARG A 427 -32.55 -16.98 -17.00
N ALA A 428 -31.52 -17.64 -17.54
CA ALA A 428 -31.45 -19.10 -17.53
C ALA A 428 -31.43 -19.67 -16.10
N MET A 429 -30.70 -19.02 -15.18
CA MET A 429 -30.66 -19.44 -13.77
C MET A 429 -32.01 -19.30 -13.06
N VAL A 430 -32.78 -18.24 -13.33
CA VAL A 430 -34.11 -18.05 -12.75
C VAL A 430 -35.12 -19.05 -13.30
N GLN A 431 -35.08 -19.31 -14.61
CA GLN A 431 -35.95 -20.31 -15.24
C GLN A 431 -35.69 -21.73 -14.73
N ALA A 432 -34.42 -22.10 -14.53
CA ALA A 432 -34.06 -23.39 -13.96
C ALA A 432 -34.57 -23.59 -12.53
N LYS A 433 -34.55 -22.52 -11.70
CA LYS A 433 -35.08 -22.55 -10.32
C LYS A 433 -36.60 -22.58 -10.22
N GLN A 434 -37.33 -22.15 -11.25
CA GLN A 434 -38.80 -22.20 -11.29
C GLN A 434 -39.35 -23.53 -11.85
N GLY A 435 -38.50 -24.33 -12.52
CA GLY A 435 -38.85 -25.64 -13.09
C GLY A 435 -38.51 -26.84 -12.18
N THR A 436 -38.04 -26.61 -10.97
CA THR A 436 -37.81 -27.62 -9.90
C THR A 436 -38.67 -27.27 -8.71
#